data_AF-A0A9W9Z383-F1
#
_entry.id   AF-A0A9W9Z383-F1
#
_cell.length_a   1.000
_cell.length_b   1.000
_cell.length_c   1.000
_cell.angle_alpha   90.00
_cell.angle_beta   90.00
_cell.angle_gamma   90.00
#
_symmetry.space_group_name_H-M   'P 1'
#
loop_
_entity.id
_entity.type
_entity.pdbx_description
1 polymer ?
#
loop_
_entity_poly.entity_id
_entity_poly.type
_entity_poly.pdbx_seq_one_letter_code
_entity_poly.pdbx_strand_id
1 'polypeptide(L)'
;MPVEKVVSRDDGFMESHFKESVKMSTYLLAFIVSDFAYKETRTKSGKKIRVWSRKDAIESTKLALSVAENVLNYYEKFFNIPYPLPKMDLVAVPDFAAGAMENWGLLTFRETYLLSDPASASAADKQDVAIVVAHELAHQWFGNLVTMKWWNDLWLNEGFANYVEYIGTDHFRKD
;
A
#
# COMPACT_ATOMS: atom_id res chain seq x y z
N MET A 1 3.06 2.03 -11.07
CA MET A 1 2.25 2.76 -12.08
C MET A 1 1.10 1.91 -12.62
N PRO A 2 0.03 2.49 -13.20
CA PRO A 2 -1.03 1.70 -13.85
C PRO A 2 -0.54 1.11 -15.19
N VAL A 3 -1.15 0.01 -15.61
CA VAL A 3 -0.93 -0.59 -16.93
C VAL A 3 -1.38 0.40 -18.00
N GLU A 4 -0.53 0.62 -19.00
CA GLU A 4 -0.81 1.44 -20.18
C GLU A 4 -1.36 0.59 -21.31
N LYS A 5 -0.70 -0.54 -21.61
CA LYS A 5 -1.13 -1.49 -22.64
C LYS A 5 -0.68 -2.91 -22.30
N VAL A 6 -1.40 -3.87 -22.85
CA VAL A 6 -1.04 -5.29 -22.82
C VAL A 6 -0.98 -5.81 -24.24
N VAL A 7 0.10 -6.49 -24.60
CA VAL A 7 0.36 -7.02 -25.94
C VAL A 7 0.44 -8.55 -25.86
N SER A 8 -0.37 -9.23 -26.67
CA SER A 8 -0.21 -10.67 -26.90
C SER A 8 0.96 -10.91 -27.83
N ARG A 9 1.85 -11.82 -27.48
CA ARG A 9 3.03 -12.20 -28.27
C ARG A 9 2.79 -13.52 -29.00
N ASP A 10 3.49 -13.71 -30.11
CA ASP A 10 3.39 -14.91 -30.94
C ASP A 10 3.87 -16.20 -30.24
N ASP A 11 4.66 -16.06 -29.18
CA ASP A 11 5.14 -17.15 -28.32
C ASP A 11 4.15 -17.54 -27.20
N GLY A 12 2.94 -16.96 -27.21
CA GLY A 12 1.88 -17.24 -26.23
C GLY A 12 2.02 -16.50 -24.90
N PHE A 13 3.05 -15.67 -24.73
CA PHE A 13 3.20 -14.81 -23.56
C PHE A 13 2.43 -13.49 -23.72
N MET A 14 2.19 -12.83 -22.58
CA MET A 14 1.60 -11.49 -22.51
C MET A 14 2.64 -10.49 -22.01
N GLU A 15 2.80 -9.38 -22.72
CA GLU A 15 3.68 -8.28 -22.33
C GLU A 15 2.83 -7.12 -21.78
N SER A 16 3.04 -6.78 -20.51
CA SER A 16 2.36 -5.66 -19.85
C SER A 16 3.28 -4.44 -19.78
N HIS A 17 2.89 -3.35 -20.43
CA HIS A 17 3.59 -2.08 -20.34
C HIS A 17 2.91 -1.18 -19.32
N PHE A 18 3.69 -0.60 -18.41
CA PHE A 18 3.21 0.34 -17.41
C PHE A 18 3.54 1.77 -17.83
N LYS A 19 2.72 2.73 -17.41
CA LYS A 19 3.04 4.15 -17.60
C LYS A 19 4.37 4.50 -16.92
N GLU A 20 5.08 5.47 -17.50
CA GLU A 20 6.30 6.04 -16.92
C GLU A 20 6.06 6.49 -15.47
N SER A 21 6.99 6.18 -14.57
CA SER A 21 6.92 6.59 -13.17
C SER A 21 7.32 8.04 -12.99
N VAL A 22 6.92 8.63 -11.86
CA VAL A 22 7.59 9.83 -11.36
C VAL A 22 9.04 9.51 -11.00
N LYS A 23 9.86 10.55 -10.77
CA LYS A 23 11.20 10.37 -10.21
C LYS A 23 11.08 9.72 -8.84
N MET A 24 11.80 8.62 -8.64
CA MET A 24 11.82 7.86 -7.39
C MET A 24 13.18 7.17 -7.20
N SER A 25 13.50 6.83 -5.96
CA SER A 25 14.69 6.05 -5.61
C SER A 25 14.56 4.61 -6.09
N THR A 26 15.69 3.97 -6.43
CA THR A 26 15.70 2.61 -7.02
C THR A 26 15.10 1.55 -6.11
N TYR A 27 15.22 1.71 -4.79
CA TYR A 27 14.72 0.74 -3.81
C TYR A 27 13.18 0.64 -3.78
N LEU A 28 12.47 1.59 -4.40
CA LEU A 28 11.01 1.63 -4.49
C LEU A 28 10.44 0.95 -5.74
N LEU A 29 11.30 0.49 -6.67
CA LEU A 29 10.87 -0.18 -7.88
C LEU A 29 10.29 -1.56 -7.54
N ALA A 30 9.04 -1.80 -7.93
CA ALA A 30 8.38 -3.09 -7.73
C ALA A 30 7.48 -3.49 -8.91
N PHE A 31 7.39 -4.80 -9.15
CA PHE A 31 6.41 -5.44 -10.02
C PHE A 31 6.08 -6.83 -9.46
N ILE A 32 4.86 -7.31 -9.71
CA ILE A 32 4.37 -8.61 -9.21
C ILE A 32 3.69 -9.34 -10.37
N VAL A 33 3.94 -10.64 -10.47
CA VAL A 33 3.23 -11.57 -11.35
C VAL A 33 2.50 -12.58 -10.47
N SER A 34 1.17 -12.56 -10.49
CA SER A 34 0.34 -13.47 -9.71
C SER A 34 -1.04 -13.64 -10.35
N ASP A 35 -1.82 -14.61 -9.86
CA ASP A 35 -3.23 -14.81 -10.20
C ASP A 35 -4.18 -14.32 -9.10
N PHE A 36 -3.71 -13.38 -8.27
CA PHE A 36 -4.44 -12.85 -7.11
C PHE A 36 -5.76 -12.17 -7.51
N ALA A 37 -6.71 -12.24 -6.59
CA ALA A 37 -7.93 -11.44 -6.66
C ALA A 37 -7.72 -10.12 -5.88
N TYR A 38 -8.61 -9.15 -6.11
CA TYR A 38 -8.59 -7.89 -5.37
C TYR A 38 -10.00 -7.38 -5.03
N LYS A 39 -10.07 -6.59 -3.97
CA LYS A 39 -11.18 -5.66 -3.71
C LYS A 39 -10.72 -4.24 -4.01
N GLU A 40 -11.63 -3.38 -4.48
CA GLU A 40 -11.33 -2.00 -4.90
C GLU A 40 -12.23 -1.02 -4.14
N THR A 41 -11.66 0.13 -3.77
CA THR A 41 -12.37 1.35 -3.37
C THR A 41 -11.69 2.56 -4.01
N ARG A 42 -12.14 3.78 -3.70
CA ARG A 42 -11.59 5.03 -4.21
C ARG A 42 -11.43 6.08 -3.14
N THR A 43 -10.38 6.89 -3.25
CA THR A 43 -10.25 8.12 -2.47
C THR A 43 -11.36 9.12 -2.85
N LYS A 44 -11.56 10.14 -2.01
CA LYS A 44 -12.41 11.30 -2.33
C LYS A 44 -11.93 12.05 -3.58
N SER A 45 -10.62 12.00 -3.85
CA SER A 45 -9.99 12.51 -5.07
C SER A 45 -10.11 11.59 -6.29
N GLY A 46 -10.82 10.45 -6.16
CA GLY A 46 -11.15 9.53 -7.26
C GLY A 46 -10.06 8.49 -7.60
N LYS A 47 -8.96 8.46 -6.85
CA LYS A 47 -7.83 7.55 -7.07
C LYS A 47 -8.22 6.14 -6.64
N LYS A 48 -7.82 5.13 -7.41
CA LYS A 48 -8.13 3.73 -7.09
C LYS A 48 -7.27 3.22 -5.93
N ILE A 49 -7.88 2.52 -4.99
CA ILE A 49 -7.17 1.76 -3.97
C ILE A 49 -7.61 0.31 -4.12
N ARG A 50 -6.65 -0.62 -4.21
CA ARG A 50 -6.94 -2.05 -4.29
C ARG A 50 -6.12 -2.82 -3.28
N VAL A 51 -6.75 -3.80 -2.64
CA VAL A 51 -6.06 -4.76 -1.77
C VAL A 51 -6.12 -6.12 -2.44
N TRP A 52 -4.95 -6.70 -2.70
CA TRP A 52 -4.75 -7.93 -3.44
C TRP A 52 -4.35 -9.08 -2.51
N SER A 53 -4.89 -10.26 -2.75
CA SER A 53 -4.55 -11.48 -2.03
C SER A 53 -4.82 -12.72 -2.86
N ARG A 54 -4.41 -13.88 -2.33
CA ARG A 54 -4.95 -15.17 -2.77
C ARG A 54 -6.48 -15.19 -2.70
N LYS A 55 -7.11 -15.94 -3.61
CA LYS A 55 -8.57 -15.93 -3.83
C LYS A 55 -9.36 -16.38 -2.59
N ASP A 56 -8.86 -17.37 -1.87
CA ASP A 56 -9.44 -17.92 -0.64
C ASP A 56 -9.38 -16.96 0.56
N ALA A 57 -8.48 -15.95 0.52
CA ALA A 57 -8.35 -14.96 1.59
C ALA A 57 -8.92 -13.58 1.23
N ILE A 58 -9.62 -13.45 0.11
CA ILE A 58 -10.08 -12.15 -0.40
C ILE A 58 -11.01 -11.42 0.57
N GLU A 59 -11.80 -12.16 1.36
CA GLU A 59 -12.70 -11.57 2.35
C GLU A 59 -11.95 -10.95 3.54
N SER A 60 -10.74 -11.42 3.84
CA SER A 60 -9.87 -10.91 4.90
C SER A 60 -9.22 -9.56 4.54
N THR A 61 -9.36 -9.08 3.30
CA THR A 61 -8.80 -7.79 2.84
C THR A 61 -9.65 -6.58 3.20
N LYS A 62 -10.89 -6.78 3.67
CA LYS A 62 -11.87 -5.71 3.90
C LYS A 62 -11.37 -4.65 4.89
N LEU A 63 -10.77 -5.07 6.00
CA LEU A 63 -10.27 -4.14 7.01
C LEU A 63 -9.18 -3.24 6.41
N ALA A 64 -8.18 -3.84 5.77
CA ALA A 64 -7.10 -3.10 5.12
C ALA A 64 -7.60 -2.14 4.05
N LEU A 65 -8.62 -2.53 3.27
CA LEU A 65 -9.22 -1.65 2.26
C LEU A 65 -9.88 -0.42 2.91
N SER A 66 -10.62 -0.60 3.99
CA SER A 66 -11.26 0.49 4.74
C SER A 66 -10.24 1.41 5.41
N VAL A 67 -9.20 0.85 6.05
CA VAL A 67 -8.10 1.62 6.65
C VAL A 67 -7.42 2.44 5.56
N ALA A 68 -7.07 1.80 4.43
CA ALA A 68 -6.33 2.47 3.37
C ALA A 68 -7.10 3.64 2.75
N GLU A 69 -8.42 3.48 2.55
CA GLU A 69 -9.27 4.57 2.07
C GLU A 69 -9.33 5.74 3.05
N ASN A 70 -9.62 5.46 4.32
CA ASN A 70 -9.80 6.49 5.34
C ASN A 70 -8.47 7.24 5.59
N VAL A 71 -7.40 6.50 5.83
CA VAL A 71 -6.08 7.05 6.16
C VAL A 71 -5.47 7.78 4.98
N LEU A 72 -5.57 7.27 3.74
CA LEU A 72 -5.02 7.99 2.59
C LEU A 72 -5.74 9.32 2.36
N ASN A 73 -7.08 9.36 2.46
CA ASN A 73 -7.85 10.60 2.39
C ASN A 73 -7.45 11.59 3.50
N TYR A 74 -7.19 11.08 4.71
CA TYR A 74 -6.74 11.88 5.83
C TYR A 74 -5.34 12.47 5.60
N TYR A 75 -4.38 11.66 5.17
CA TYR A 75 -3.02 12.10 4.89
C TYR A 75 -2.93 13.14 3.76
N GLU A 76 -3.72 13.00 2.69
CA GLU A 76 -3.80 14.05 1.65
C GLU A 76 -4.18 15.42 2.25
N LYS A 77 -5.11 15.43 3.21
CA LYS A 77 -5.54 16.65 3.92
C LYS A 77 -4.53 17.11 4.97
N PHE A 78 -4.01 16.17 5.77
CA PHE A 78 -3.12 16.44 6.90
C PHE A 78 -1.79 17.02 6.44
N PHE A 79 -1.19 16.45 5.39
CA PHE A 79 0.04 16.97 4.79
C PHE A 79 -0.20 18.13 3.82
N ASN A 80 -1.46 18.40 3.47
CA ASN A 80 -1.87 19.40 2.49
C ASN A 80 -1.15 19.23 1.13
N ILE A 81 -0.91 17.97 0.75
CA ILE A 81 -0.23 17.56 -0.48
C ILE A 81 -0.99 16.33 -1.00
N PRO A 82 -1.53 16.34 -2.23
CA PRO A 82 -2.22 15.17 -2.77
C PRO A 82 -1.24 14.02 -3.03
N TYR A 83 -1.71 12.78 -2.90
CA TYR A 83 -0.93 11.63 -3.33
C TYR A 83 -0.68 11.76 -4.85
N PRO A 84 0.54 11.56 -5.38
CA PRO A 84 0.80 11.90 -6.78
C PRO A 84 0.33 10.85 -7.79
N LEU A 85 0.21 9.57 -7.39
CA LEU A 85 -0.08 8.49 -8.35
C LEU A 85 -1.60 8.28 -8.56
N PRO A 86 -2.02 7.74 -9.71
CA PRO A 86 -3.44 7.53 -10.02
C PRO A 86 -4.06 6.31 -9.32
N LYS A 87 -3.23 5.44 -8.72
CA LYS A 87 -3.65 4.22 -8.02
C LYS A 87 -2.72 3.90 -6.87
N MET A 88 -3.26 3.20 -5.87
CA MET A 88 -2.56 2.55 -4.77
C MET A 88 -2.93 1.07 -4.75
N ASP A 89 -1.95 0.18 -4.79
CA ASP A 89 -2.15 -1.25 -4.60
C ASP A 89 -1.45 -1.69 -3.31
N LEU A 90 -2.13 -2.47 -2.48
CA LEU A 90 -1.59 -3.16 -1.31
C LEU A 90 -1.69 -4.66 -1.58
N VAL A 91 -0.60 -5.42 -1.43
CA VAL A 91 -0.55 -6.83 -1.83
C VAL A 91 -0.09 -7.70 -0.68
N ALA A 92 -0.91 -8.68 -0.29
CA ALA A 92 -0.58 -9.69 0.71
C ALA A 92 0.29 -10.78 0.06
N VAL A 93 1.58 -10.79 0.40
CA VAL A 93 2.57 -11.75 -0.15
C VAL A 93 2.73 -12.90 0.85
N PRO A 94 2.49 -14.17 0.45
CA PRO A 94 2.52 -15.32 1.35
C PRO A 94 3.86 -15.56 2.05
N ASP A 95 4.97 -15.33 1.35
CA ASP A 95 6.33 -15.46 1.89
C ASP A 95 7.05 -14.12 1.73
N PHE A 96 7.08 -13.33 2.81
CA PHE A 96 7.65 -12.00 2.84
C PHE A 96 8.52 -11.82 4.07
N ALA A 97 9.83 -11.61 3.85
CA ALA A 97 10.81 -11.57 4.93
C ALA A 97 10.58 -10.40 5.89
N ALA A 98 10.29 -9.21 5.36
CA ALA A 98 9.94 -8.03 6.14
C ALA A 98 8.49 -8.06 6.65
N GLY A 99 8.08 -7.04 7.39
CA GLY A 99 6.67 -6.81 7.75
C GLY A 99 5.88 -6.29 6.56
N ALA A 100 6.32 -5.18 5.99
CA ALA A 100 5.80 -4.58 4.77
C ALA A 100 6.90 -3.78 4.05
N MET A 101 6.58 -3.18 2.90
CA MET A 101 7.50 -2.37 2.09
C MET A 101 6.70 -1.37 1.24
N GLU A 102 7.15 -0.12 1.21
CA GLU A 102 6.37 1.05 0.79
C GLU A 102 6.36 1.34 -0.72
N ASN A 103 6.76 0.36 -1.55
CA ASN A 103 7.06 0.54 -2.98
C ASN A 103 5.99 1.40 -3.67
N TRP A 104 6.39 2.44 -4.41
CA TRP A 104 5.49 3.56 -4.69
C TRP A 104 4.28 3.15 -5.55
N GLY A 105 3.12 3.07 -4.90
CA GLY A 105 1.85 2.64 -5.49
C GLY A 105 1.67 1.13 -5.60
N LEU A 106 2.57 0.30 -5.09
CA LEU A 106 2.49 -1.17 -5.01
C LEU A 106 3.09 -1.68 -3.69
N LEU A 107 2.45 -1.35 -2.58
CA LEU A 107 2.89 -1.73 -1.25
C LEU A 107 2.77 -3.25 -1.09
N THR A 108 3.79 -3.89 -0.52
CA THR A 108 3.81 -5.33 -0.28
C THR A 108 3.84 -5.61 1.20
N PHE A 109 3.03 -6.58 1.65
CA PHE A 109 2.87 -6.90 3.05
C PHE A 109 3.04 -8.39 3.26
N ARG A 110 3.62 -8.79 4.40
CA ARG A 110 3.35 -10.10 4.97
C ARG A 110 1.86 -10.20 5.29
N GLU A 111 1.27 -11.35 5.05
CA GLU A 111 -0.18 -11.54 5.18
C GLU A 111 -0.75 -11.16 6.55
N THR A 112 -0.02 -11.43 7.63
CA THR A 112 -0.43 -11.08 9.00
C THR A 112 -0.62 -9.59 9.23
N TYR A 113 -0.02 -8.74 8.40
CA TYR A 113 -0.12 -7.28 8.50
C TYR A 113 -1.08 -6.65 7.48
N LEU A 114 -1.78 -7.47 6.69
CA LEU A 114 -2.75 -6.96 5.70
C LEU A 114 -4.08 -7.73 5.71
N LEU A 115 -4.07 -9.01 6.06
CA LEU A 115 -5.26 -9.87 6.11
C LEU A 115 -5.78 -9.97 7.53
N SER A 116 -7.06 -9.64 7.72
CA SER A 116 -7.77 -9.79 8.99
C SER A 116 -9.02 -10.63 8.77
N ASP A 117 -8.99 -11.90 9.18
CA ASP A 117 -10.15 -12.79 9.11
C ASP A 117 -11.27 -12.28 10.04
N PRO A 118 -12.47 -11.94 9.51
CA PRO A 118 -13.59 -11.49 10.33
C PRO A 118 -14.03 -12.48 11.41
N ALA A 119 -13.82 -13.78 11.21
CA ALA A 119 -14.27 -14.83 12.13
C ALA A 119 -13.31 -15.09 13.29
N SER A 120 -12.01 -14.83 13.11
CA SER A 120 -10.97 -15.27 14.05
C SER A 120 -10.01 -14.18 14.51
N ALA A 121 -9.90 -13.06 13.78
CA ALA A 121 -8.95 -12.00 14.12
C ALA A 121 -9.27 -11.33 15.46
N SER A 122 -8.27 -11.30 16.34
CA SER A 122 -8.34 -10.61 17.62
C SER A 122 -8.34 -9.09 17.45
N ALA A 123 -8.62 -8.36 18.54
CA ALA A 123 -8.49 -6.90 18.53
C ALA A 123 -7.04 -6.43 18.28
N ALA A 124 -6.06 -7.20 18.76
CA ALA A 124 -4.64 -6.93 18.53
C ALA A 124 -4.29 -7.10 17.05
N ASP A 125 -4.72 -8.20 16.42
CA ASP A 125 -4.47 -8.45 14.98
C ASP A 125 -5.06 -7.34 14.10
N LYS A 126 -6.28 -6.89 14.42
CA LYS A 126 -6.94 -5.79 13.70
C LYS A 126 -6.18 -4.47 13.88
N GLN A 127 -5.65 -4.22 15.06
CA GLN A 127 -4.84 -3.04 15.34
C GLN A 127 -3.51 -3.10 14.59
N ASP A 128 -2.84 -4.25 14.55
CA ASP A 128 -1.58 -4.42 13.82
C ASP A 128 -1.78 -4.17 12.31
N VAL A 129 -2.85 -4.71 11.71
CA VAL A 129 -3.20 -4.41 10.31
C VAL A 129 -3.42 -2.91 10.11
N ALA A 130 -4.17 -2.25 11.01
CA ALA A 130 -4.44 -0.82 10.87
C ALA A 130 -3.17 0.03 10.97
N ILE A 131 -2.30 -0.28 11.93
CA ILE A 131 -1.03 0.43 12.16
C ILE A 131 -0.10 0.25 10.98
N VAL A 132 0.15 -0.99 10.53
CA VAL A 132 1.11 -1.24 9.45
C VAL A 132 0.59 -0.67 8.13
N VAL A 133 -0.72 -0.78 7.82
CA VAL A 133 -1.29 -0.10 6.65
C VAL A 133 -1.11 1.41 6.74
N ALA A 134 -1.33 2.03 7.90
CA ALA A 134 -1.11 3.46 8.08
C ALA A 134 0.37 3.86 7.92
N HIS A 135 1.30 3.06 8.45
CA HIS A 135 2.74 3.24 8.32
C HIS A 135 3.18 3.30 6.85
N GLU A 136 2.81 2.28 6.07
CA GLU A 136 3.16 2.20 4.65
C GLU A 136 2.52 3.32 3.81
N LEU A 137 1.34 3.81 4.22
CA LEU A 137 0.70 4.97 3.59
C LEU A 137 1.40 6.29 3.95
N ALA A 138 1.97 6.41 5.15
CA ALA A 138 2.75 7.58 5.55
C ALA A 138 4.03 7.70 4.71
N HIS A 139 4.67 6.57 4.39
CA HIS A 139 5.85 6.53 3.52
C HIS A 139 5.64 7.11 2.13
N GLN A 140 4.39 7.18 1.66
CA GLN A 140 4.05 7.79 0.37
C GLN A 140 4.43 9.29 0.33
N TRP A 141 4.55 9.93 1.50
CA TRP A 141 5.14 11.26 1.67
C TRP A 141 6.56 11.18 2.24
N PHE A 142 6.76 10.42 3.32
CA PHE A 142 8.04 10.29 4.04
C PHE A 142 8.83 9.05 3.59
N GLY A 143 9.58 9.19 2.52
CA GLY A 143 10.38 8.11 1.91
C GLY A 143 10.21 8.09 0.41
N ASN A 144 8.97 8.16 -0.07
CA ASN A 144 8.69 8.17 -1.50
C ASN A 144 8.79 9.57 -2.11
N LEU A 145 7.95 10.50 -1.64
CA LEU A 145 7.95 11.88 -2.15
C LEU A 145 9.19 12.64 -1.70
N VAL A 146 9.58 12.47 -0.43
CA VAL A 146 10.81 13.02 0.13
C VAL A 146 11.62 11.86 0.71
N THR A 147 12.69 11.48 0.00
CA THR A 147 13.62 10.43 0.45
C THR A 147 14.83 11.06 1.14
N MET A 148 15.33 10.42 2.21
CA MET A 148 16.63 10.77 2.77
C MET A 148 17.75 10.69 1.72
N LYS A 149 18.77 11.54 1.86
CA LYS A 149 19.89 11.58 0.91
C LYS A 149 20.78 10.33 1.01
N TRP A 150 20.96 9.80 2.21
CA TRP A 150 21.75 8.61 2.49
C TRP A 150 21.21 7.86 3.71
N TRP A 151 21.52 6.57 3.81
CA TRP A 151 20.95 5.64 4.79
C TRP A 151 21.23 5.97 6.25
N ASN A 152 22.26 6.78 6.56
CA ASN A 152 22.49 7.26 7.93
C ASN A 152 21.31 8.12 8.44
N ASP A 153 20.52 8.70 7.54
CA ASP A 153 19.34 9.50 7.85
C ASP A 153 18.04 8.73 7.59
N LEU A 154 18.06 7.39 7.62
CA LEU A 154 16.88 6.54 7.43
C LEU A 154 15.72 6.89 8.39
N TRP A 155 16.03 7.45 9.56
CA TRP A 155 15.03 7.93 10.51
C TRP A 155 14.09 9.00 9.92
N LEU A 156 14.51 9.73 8.88
CA LEU A 156 13.64 10.68 8.15
C LEU A 156 12.47 9.97 7.45
N ASN A 157 12.64 8.71 7.07
CA ASN A 157 11.58 7.88 6.52
C ASN A 157 10.88 7.15 7.68
N GLU A 158 11.59 6.24 8.34
CA GLU A 158 11.03 5.29 9.32
C GLU A 158 10.51 5.97 10.59
N GLY A 159 11.24 6.97 11.10
CA GLY A 159 10.83 7.70 12.29
C GLY A 159 9.58 8.54 12.05
N PHE A 160 9.45 9.13 10.86
CA PHE A 160 8.24 9.88 10.49
C PHE A 160 7.07 8.94 10.20
N ALA A 161 7.27 7.84 9.49
CA ALA A 161 6.23 6.84 9.28
C ALA A 161 5.73 6.27 10.62
N ASN A 162 6.64 5.91 11.53
CA ASN A 162 6.30 5.43 12.87
C ASN A 162 5.56 6.47 13.72
N TYR A 163 5.90 7.75 13.60
CA TYR A 163 5.17 8.79 14.31
C TYR A 163 3.74 8.97 13.75
N VAL A 164 3.61 9.00 12.42
CA VAL A 164 2.36 9.36 11.74
C VAL A 164 1.39 8.18 11.63
N GLU A 165 1.85 6.93 11.73
CA GLU A 165 0.99 5.74 11.75
C GLU A 165 -0.06 5.82 12.86
N TYR A 166 0.32 6.32 14.05
CA TYR A 166 -0.60 6.45 15.19
C TYR A 166 -1.61 7.57 14.98
N ILE A 167 -1.23 8.65 14.31
CA ILE A 167 -2.16 9.74 13.94
C ILE A 167 -3.20 9.22 12.94
N GLY A 168 -2.75 8.47 11.93
CA GLY A 168 -3.64 7.86 10.93
C GLY A 168 -4.58 6.82 11.55
N THR A 169 -4.04 5.95 12.41
CA THR A 169 -4.81 4.90 13.09
C THR A 169 -5.83 5.47 14.07
N ASP A 170 -5.47 6.52 14.83
CA ASP A 170 -6.40 7.23 15.72
C ASP A 170 -7.53 7.90 14.94
N HIS A 171 -7.24 8.48 13.76
CA HIS A 171 -8.29 9.03 12.89
C HIS A 171 -9.27 7.94 12.43
N PHE A 172 -8.75 6.80 11.95
CA PHE A 172 -9.58 5.68 11.48
C PHE A 172 -10.49 5.11 12.58
N ARG A 173 -10.00 5.01 13.82
CA ARG A 173 -10.75 4.44 14.95
C ARG A 173 -11.93 5.32 15.42
N LYS A 174 -11.92 6.62 15.09
CA LYS A 174 -12.95 7.57 15.54
C LYS A 174 -14.23 7.54 14.70
N ASP A 175 -14.21 6.82 13.57
CA ASP A 175 -15.36 6.56 12.69
C ASP A 175 -16.00 5.18 13.00
#